data_AF-A0A5C1QM82-F1
#
_entry.id   AF-A0A5C1QM82-F1
#
_cell.length_a   1.000
_cell.length_b   1.000
_cell.length_c   1.000
_cell.angle_alpha   90.00
_cell.angle_beta   90.00
_cell.angle_gamma   90.00
#
_symmetry.space_group_name_H-M   'P 1'
#
loop_
_entity.id
_entity.type
_entity.pdbx_description
1 polymer ?
#
loop_
_entity_poly.entity_id
_entity_poly.type
_entity_poly.pdbx_seq_one_letter_code
_entity_poly.pdbx_strand_id
1 'polypeptide(L)'
;MDENKRIKEEILSLMTNLETQDLVFLRQQAEVLEYNRKVRIQRESRTEEATTSEDAPGDSVVKNPVSDIPKLWIEQTERPKFFNICVGKVRLFMDSSEIRALYQIASAAGSDSEAGPRLFRWIQKERSDILAEVYIPNGKSPVLKDLYQALLESFTSAS
;
A
#
# COMPACT_ATOMS: atom_id res chain seq x y z
N MET A 1 -10.14 -7.97 32.46
CA MET A 1 -10.65 -8.49 31.17
C MET A 1 -9.46 -8.62 30.23
N ASP A 2 -9.34 -9.70 29.49
CA ASP A 2 -8.26 -9.85 28.50
C ASP A 2 -8.46 -8.83 27.36
N GLU A 3 -7.47 -7.99 27.13
CA GLU A 3 -7.49 -6.92 26.12
C GLU A 3 -7.81 -7.46 24.72
N ASN A 4 -7.32 -8.66 24.41
CA ASN A 4 -7.58 -9.33 23.13
C ASN A 4 -9.05 -9.74 22.99
N LYS A 5 -9.68 -10.12 24.11
CA LYS A 5 -11.10 -10.46 24.15
C LYS A 5 -11.96 -9.22 23.92
N ARG A 6 -11.62 -8.09 24.55
CA ARG A 6 -12.30 -6.81 24.36
C ARG A 6 -12.28 -6.34 22.91
N ILE A 7 -11.10 -6.34 22.28
CA ILE A 7 -10.94 -5.89 20.88
C ILE A 7 -11.75 -6.77 19.92
N LYS A 8 -11.82 -8.09 20.14
CA LYS A 8 -12.65 -8.98 19.33
C LYS A 8 -14.14 -8.66 19.46
N GLU A 9 -14.60 -8.37 20.67
CA GLU A 9 -15.99 -7.99 20.92
C GLU A 9 -16.33 -6.65 20.25
N GLU A 10 -15.43 -5.66 20.31
CA GLU A 10 -15.58 -4.37 19.63
C GLU A 10 -15.65 -4.53 18.10
N ILE A 11 -14.74 -5.32 17.49
CA ILE A 11 -14.79 -5.59 16.04
C ILE A 11 -16.10 -6.27 15.66
N LEU A 12 -16.56 -7.27 16.42
CA LEU A 12 -17.83 -7.95 16.15
C LEU A 12 -19.02 -6.98 16.22
N SER A 13 -19.02 -6.05 17.16
CA SER A 13 -20.05 -5.00 17.25
C SER A 13 -20.05 -4.04 16.06
N LEU A 14 -18.87 -3.74 15.50
CA LEU A 14 -18.73 -2.87 14.33
C LEU A 14 -19.19 -3.58 13.04
N MET A 15 -19.06 -4.90 12.98
CA MET A 15 -19.48 -5.70 11.82
C MET A 15 -21.00 -5.71 11.59
N THR A 16 -21.81 -5.42 12.61
CA THR A 16 -23.28 -5.49 12.54
C THR A 16 -23.89 -4.58 11.47
N ASN A 17 -23.21 -3.47 11.13
CA ASN A 17 -23.70 -2.47 10.18
C ASN A 17 -22.87 -2.43 8.87
N LEU A 18 -21.96 -3.39 8.67
CA LEU A 18 -21.12 -3.42 7.48
C LEU A 18 -21.84 -4.12 6.32
N GLU A 19 -21.73 -3.54 5.12
CA GLU A 19 -22.23 -4.17 3.92
C GLU A 19 -21.33 -5.33 3.48
N THR A 20 -21.84 -6.19 2.60
CA THR A 20 -21.09 -7.37 2.12
C THR A 20 -19.74 -6.99 1.50
N GLN A 21 -19.65 -5.83 0.83
CA GLN A 21 -18.39 -5.36 0.23
C GLN A 21 -17.34 -5.00 1.30
N ASP A 22 -17.76 -4.38 2.39
CA ASP A 22 -16.88 -4.01 3.50
C ASP A 22 -16.43 -5.23 4.32
N LEU A 23 -17.31 -6.21 4.48
CA LEU A 23 -16.98 -7.49 5.10
C LEU A 23 -15.97 -8.29 4.27
N VAL A 24 -16.09 -8.25 2.94
CA VAL A 24 -15.10 -8.84 2.03
C VAL A 24 -13.75 -8.14 2.15
N PHE A 25 -13.74 -6.81 2.25
CA PHE A 25 -12.50 -6.05 2.49
C PHE A 25 -11.86 -6.44 3.82
N LEU A 26 -12.63 -6.49 4.92
CA LEU A 26 -12.14 -6.86 6.24
C LEU A 26 -11.58 -8.29 6.27
N ARG A 27 -12.25 -9.23 5.58
CA ARG A 27 -11.75 -10.60 5.38
C ARG A 27 -10.41 -10.60 4.64
N GLN A 28 -10.30 -9.86 3.54
CA GLN A 28 -9.06 -9.77 2.76
C GLN A 28 -7.91 -9.24 3.62
N GLN A 29 -8.18 -8.20 4.44
CA GLN A 29 -7.19 -7.66 5.37
C GLN A 29 -6.78 -8.69 6.44
N ALA A 30 -7.73 -9.46 6.98
CA ALA A 30 -7.45 -10.50 7.96
C ALA A 30 -6.61 -11.65 7.38
N GLU A 31 -6.88 -12.09 6.15
CA GLU A 31 -6.12 -13.12 5.44
C GLU A 31 -4.67 -12.66 5.18
N VAL A 32 -4.47 -11.39 4.80
CA VAL A 32 -3.13 -10.79 4.65
C VAL A 32 -2.36 -10.79 5.96
N LEU A 33 -3.01 -10.44 7.09
CA LEU A 33 -2.38 -10.47 8.40
C LEU A 33 -1.99 -11.89 8.82
N GLU A 34 -2.83 -12.88 8.55
CA GLU A 34 -2.56 -14.29 8.85
C GLU A 34 -1.40 -14.83 8.01
N TYR A 35 -1.41 -14.58 6.70
CA TYR A 35 -0.32 -14.97 5.79
C TYR A 35 1.00 -14.34 6.22
N ASN A 36 1.00 -13.04 6.53
CA ASN A 36 2.19 -12.33 7.02
C ASN A 36 2.73 -12.92 8.34
N ARG A 37 1.85 -13.32 9.26
CA ARG A 37 2.26 -14.01 10.49
C ARG A 37 2.92 -15.36 10.19
N LYS A 38 2.35 -16.16 9.29
CA LYS A 38 2.90 -17.46 8.86
C LYS A 38 4.29 -17.29 8.22
N VAL A 39 4.44 -16.32 7.33
CA VAL A 39 5.73 -16.01 6.69
C VAL A 39 6.78 -15.55 7.70
N ARG A 40 6.40 -14.74 8.70
CA ARG A 40 7.33 -14.30 9.75
C ARG A 40 7.87 -15.49 10.56
N ILE A 41 6.98 -16.38 10.99
CA ILE A 41 7.34 -17.58 11.76
C ILE A 41 8.28 -18.49 10.94
N GLN A 42 8.01 -18.67 9.64
CA GLN A 42 8.88 -19.47 8.76
C GLN A 42 10.26 -18.84 8.50
N ARG A 43 10.37 -17.51 8.54
CA ARG A 43 11.65 -16.81 8.41
C ARG A 43 12.44 -16.89 9.70
N GLU A 44 11.80 -16.70 10.84
CA GLU A 44 12.41 -16.89 12.17
C GLU A 44 12.96 -18.32 12.31
N SER A 45 12.22 -19.34 11.88
CA SER A 45 12.71 -20.74 11.90
C SER A 45 13.84 -21.05 10.92
N ARG A 46 13.98 -20.31 9.80
CA ARG A 46 15.10 -20.47 8.85
C ARG A 46 16.35 -19.69 9.25
N THR A 47 16.21 -18.65 10.07
CA THR A 47 17.35 -17.83 10.51
C THR A 47 18.16 -18.54 11.60
N GLU A 48 17.54 -19.47 12.33
CA GLU A 48 18.25 -20.36 13.27
C GLU A 48 19.08 -21.46 12.57
N GLU A 49 18.80 -21.77 11.29
CA GLU A 49 19.57 -22.75 10.49
C GLU A 49 20.72 -22.11 9.69
N ALA A 50 20.83 -20.78 9.67
CA ALA A 50 21.78 -20.03 8.85
C ALA A 50 22.91 -19.34 9.64
N THR A 51 23.11 -19.68 10.92
CA THR A 51 24.25 -19.19 11.70
C THR A 51 25.47 -20.09 11.52
N THR A 52 26.01 -20.16 10.30
CA THR A 52 27.43 -20.46 10.06
C THR A 52 27.78 -19.84 8.71
N SER A 53 28.87 -19.07 8.71
CA SER A 53 29.53 -18.41 7.57
C SER A 53 29.28 -16.90 7.45
N GLU A 54 30.27 -16.20 7.96
CA GLU A 54 30.61 -14.78 7.95
C GLU A 54 30.87 -14.23 6.53
N ASP A 55 30.46 -12.99 6.25
CA ASP A 55 31.37 -11.83 6.03
C ASP A 55 30.60 -10.56 5.59
N ALA A 56 31.04 -9.41 6.11
CA ALA A 56 30.36 -8.11 6.26
C ALA A 56 30.65 -7.11 5.09
N PRO A 57 30.46 -5.75 5.17
CA PRO A 57 29.81 -4.88 6.18
C PRO A 57 28.95 -3.68 5.65
N GLY A 58 28.07 -3.16 6.51
CA GLY A 58 27.85 -1.72 6.80
C GLY A 58 27.10 -0.82 5.80
N ASP A 59 25.92 -0.30 6.19
CA ASP A 59 25.83 1.10 6.69
C ASP A 59 24.54 1.33 7.49
N SER A 60 24.62 2.23 8.46
CA SER A 60 23.71 2.37 9.59
C SER A 60 22.95 3.70 9.53
N VAL A 61 21.63 3.62 9.71
CA VAL A 61 20.77 4.61 10.40
C VAL A 61 20.58 5.99 9.73
N VAL A 62 19.34 6.24 9.32
CA VAL A 62 18.62 7.45 9.77
C VAL A 62 17.22 7.04 10.24
N LYS A 63 17.02 7.06 11.57
CA LYS A 63 15.71 7.06 12.21
C LYS A 63 15.23 8.51 12.29
N ASN A 64 14.14 8.82 11.60
CA ASN A 64 13.29 9.96 11.95
C ASN A 64 11.94 9.42 12.48
N PRO A 65 11.48 9.82 13.67
CA PRO A 65 10.17 9.44 14.18
C PRO A 65 9.18 10.60 13.99
N VAL A 66 8.23 10.49 13.05
CA VAL A 66 7.05 11.38 13.01
C VAL A 66 5.82 10.63 12.48
N SER A 67 4.81 10.56 13.34
CA SER A 67 3.37 10.43 13.15
C SER A 67 2.76 9.55 12.04
N ASP A 68 2.11 8.50 12.51
CA ASP A 68 0.81 7.95 12.12
C ASP A 68 -0.03 8.79 11.11
N ILE A 69 -0.05 8.39 9.82
CA ILE A 69 -1.25 8.31 8.95
C ILE A 69 -1.03 7.14 7.97
N PRO A 70 -1.86 6.08 7.96
CA PRO A 70 -1.70 4.99 7.01
C PRO A 70 -2.68 5.13 5.82
N LYS A 71 -2.14 5.22 4.60
CA LYS A 71 -2.51 4.48 3.37
C LYS A 71 -2.12 5.28 2.12
N LEU A 72 -1.30 4.63 1.28
CA LEU A 72 -0.74 5.08 0.01
C LEU A 72 0.08 6.37 0.04
N TRP A 73 1.41 6.23 -0.10
CA TRP A 73 2.33 7.36 -0.29
C TRP A 73 3.34 7.05 -1.40
N ILE A 74 4.05 8.08 -1.89
CA ILE A 74 5.03 7.94 -2.97
C ILE A 74 6.42 8.30 -2.44
N GLU A 75 7.39 7.42 -2.66
CA GLU A 75 8.79 7.63 -2.31
C GLU A 75 9.65 7.64 -3.58
N GLN A 76 10.58 8.59 -3.71
CA GLN A 76 11.63 8.48 -4.71
C GLN A 76 12.67 7.45 -4.22
N THR A 77 13.09 6.55 -5.11
CA THR A 77 14.15 5.60 -4.77
C THR A 77 15.53 6.26 -4.82
N GLU A 78 16.57 5.56 -4.39
CA GLU A 78 17.97 5.98 -4.58
C GLU A 78 18.32 6.24 -6.05
N ARG A 79 17.57 5.66 -6.99
CA ARG A 79 17.70 5.91 -8.42
C ARG A 79 16.75 7.05 -8.82
N PRO A 80 17.24 8.20 -9.32
CA PRO A 80 16.41 9.39 -9.56
C PRO A 80 15.22 9.20 -10.51
N LYS A 81 15.26 8.17 -11.37
CA LYS A 81 14.23 7.88 -12.38
C LYS A 81 13.19 6.87 -11.92
N PHE A 82 13.22 6.43 -10.66
CA PHE A 82 12.32 5.40 -10.16
C PHE A 82 11.71 5.81 -8.83
N PHE A 83 10.47 5.37 -8.64
CA PHE A 83 9.63 5.69 -7.50
C PHE A 83 8.95 4.43 -6.99
N ASN A 84 8.57 4.44 -5.71
CA ASN A 84 7.71 3.43 -5.12
C ASN A 84 6.37 4.07 -4.77
N ILE A 85 5.28 3.44 -5.22
CA ILE A 85 3.95 3.68 -4.65
C ILE A 85 3.78 2.66 -3.51
N CYS A 86 3.75 3.15 -2.29
CA CYS A 86 3.74 2.33 -1.08
C CYS A 86 2.33 2.17 -0.54
N VAL A 87 1.76 0.96 -0.61
CA VAL A 87 0.42 0.67 -0.07
C VAL A 87 0.53 -0.35 1.05
N GLY A 88 0.55 0.15 2.29
CA GLY A 88 0.81 -0.69 3.46
C GLY A 88 2.23 -1.25 3.42
N LYS A 89 2.38 -2.57 3.18
CA LYS A 89 3.69 -3.22 2.99
C LYS A 89 4.04 -3.49 1.53
N VAL A 90 3.09 -3.26 0.62
CA VAL A 90 3.31 -3.44 -0.82
C VAL A 90 4.04 -2.20 -1.34
N ARG A 91 5.07 -2.42 -2.15
CA ARG A 91 5.80 -1.36 -2.85
C ARG A 91 5.73 -1.63 -4.33
N LEU A 92 4.94 -0.82 -5.03
CA LEU A 92 4.85 -0.89 -6.47
C LEU A 92 5.98 -0.06 -7.05
N PHE A 93 6.94 -0.73 -7.66
CA PHE A 93 8.05 -0.07 -8.33
C PHE A 93 7.57 0.51 -9.66
N MET A 94 7.84 1.80 -9.85
CA MET A 94 7.40 2.57 -11.00
C MET A 94 8.59 3.36 -11.57
N ASP A 95 8.68 3.45 -12.89
CA ASP A 95 9.61 4.35 -13.54
C ASP A 95 9.04 5.78 -13.67
N SER A 96 9.92 6.71 -14.06
CA SER A 96 9.58 8.12 -14.21
C SER A 96 8.50 8.40 -15.27
N SER A 97 8.38 7.55 -16.30
CA SER A 97 7.36 7.69 -17.34
C SER A 97 5.99 7.23 -16.84
N GLU A 98 5.95 6.14 -16.08
CA GLU A 98 4.74 5.59 -15.46
C GLU A 98 4.17 6.56 -14.41
N ILE A 99 5.01 7.06 -13.50
CA ILE A 99 4.58 8.05 -12.49
C ILE A 99 4.10 9.33 -13.15
N ARG A 100 4.79 9.81 -14.19
CA ARG A 100 4.38 11.00 -14.93
C ARG A 100 3.03 10.81 -15.61
N ALA A 101 2.77 9.64 -16.19
CA ALA A 101 1.49 9.33 -16.80
C ALA A 101 0.36 9.35 -15.76
N LEU A 102 0.59 8.72 -14.60
CA LEU A 102 -0.35 8.74 -13.48
C LEU A 102 -0.61 10.16 -12.97
N TYR A 103 0.43 10.97 -12.78
CA TYR A 103 0.31 12.37 -12.36
C TYR A 103 -0.44 13.23 -13.40
N GLN A 104 -0.19 13.04 -14.69
CA GLN A 104 -0.94 13.75 -15.74
C GLN A 104 -2.43 13.42 -15.71
N ILE A 105 -2.79 12.16 -15.43
CA ILE A 105 -4.18 11.76 -15.26
C ILE A 105 -4.79 12.42 -14.02
N ALA A 106 -4.07 12.42 -12.90
CA ALA A 106 -4.52 13.02 -11.65
C ALA A 106 -4.69 14.54 -11.79
N SER A 107 -3.67 15.26 -12.26
CA SER A 107 -3.70 16.72 -12.42
C SER A 107 -4.73 17.21 -13.44
N ALA A 108 -5.06 16.41 -14.46
CA ALA A 108 -6.11 16.74 -15.41
C ALA A 108 -7.53 16.46 -14.89
N ALA A 109 -7.68 15.68 -13.82
CA ALA A 109 -8.96 15.40 -13.19
C ALA A 109 -9.28 16.48 -12.14
N GLY A 110 -10.51 17.00 -12.15
CA GLY A 110 -10.92 18.04 -11.19
C GLY A 110 -11.33 17.50 -9.82
N SER A 111 -11.47 16.18 -9.67
CA SER A 111 -11.93 15.52 -8.44
C SER A 111 -11.49 14.05 -8.37
N ASP A 112 -11.55 13.47 -7.17
CA ASP A 112 -11.29 12.06 -6.92
C ASP A 112 -12.27 11.13 -7.68
N SER A 113 -13.55 11.50 -7.75
CA SER A 113 -14.58 10.76 -8.49
C SER A 113 -14.30 10.67 -9.99
N GLU A 114 -13.66 11.70 -10.55
CA GLU A 114 -13.24 11.73 -11.95
C GLU A 114 -11.90 11.01 -12.18
N ALA A 115 -10.94 11.20 -11.26
CA ALA A 115 -9.61 10.63 -11.36
C ALA A 115 -9.62 9.10 -11.25
N GLY A 116 -10.39 8.55 -10.31
CA GLY A 116 -10.41 7.11 -10.02
C GLY A 116 -10.64 6.24 -11.26
N PRO A 117 -11.72 6.44 -12.04
CA PRO A 117 -11.96 5.67 -13.26
C PRO A 117 -10.90 5.86 -14.34
N ARG A 118 -10.22 7.00 -14.40
CA ARG A 118 -9.15 7.25 -15.39
C ARG A 118 -7.86 6.55 -14.97
N LEU A 119 -7.48 6.65 -13.70
CA LEU A 119 -6.34 5.94 -13.11
C LEU A 119 -6.52 4.43 -13.24
N PHE A 120 -7.72 3.91 -12.93
CA PHE A 120 -8.05 2.50 -13.09
C PHE A 120 -7.84 2.00 -14.53
N ARG A 121 -8.34 2.74 -15.53
CA ARG A 121 -8.16 2.37 -16.95
C ARG A 121 -6.70 2.35 -17.36
N TRP A 122 -5.91 3.31 -16.87
CA TRP A 122 -4.47 3.33 -17.14
C TRP A 122 -3.78 2.12 -16.49
N ILE A 123 -4.03 1.87 -15.21
CA ILE A 123 -3.44 0.73 -14.49
C ILE A 123 -3.86 -0.59 -15.16
N GLN A 124 -5.12 -0.73 -15.54
CA GLN A 124 -5.62 -1.91 -16.25
C GLN A 124 -4.88 -2.16 -17.58
N LYS A 125 -4.48 -1.10 -18.28
CA LYS A 125 -3.83 -1.19 -19.59
C LYS A 125 -2.32 -1.41 -19.48
N GLU A 126 -1.65 -0.65 -18.61
CA GLU A 126 -0.19 -0.58 -18.55
C GLU A 126 0.40 -1.46 -17.44
N ARG A 127 -0.32 -1.63 -16.33
CA ARG A 127 0.16 -2.30 -15.11
C ARG A 127 -0.94 -3.13 -14.44
N SER A 128 -1.53 -4.04 -15.21
CA SER A 128 -2.65 -4.87 -14.73
C SER A 128 -2.30 -5.73 -13.52
N ASP A 129 -1.00 -6.03 -13.32
CA ASP A 129 -0.45 -6.69 -12.13
C ASP A 129 -0.84 -5.97 -10.83
N ILE A 130 -0.82 -4.64 -10.83
CA ILE A 130 -1.14 -3.80 -9.65
C ILE A 130 -2.58 -4.00 -9.19
N LEU A 131 -3.52 -4.25 -10.11
CA LEU A 131 -4.95 -4.41 -9.77
C LEU A 131 -5.18 -5.57 -8.81
N ALA A 132 -4.46 -6.67 -9.02
CA ALA A 132 -4.54 -7.85 -8.16
C ALA A 132 -3.71 -7.65 -6.89
N GLU A 133 -2.50 -7.10 -7.01
CA GLU A 133 -1.55 -6.94 -5.90
C GLU A 133 -2.09 -6.05 -4.78
N VAL A 134 -2.83 -4.99 -5.13
CA VAL A 134 -3.35 -4.01 -4.17
C VAL A 134 -4.89 -4.05 -4.09
N TYR A 135 -5.50 -5.04 -4.72
CA TYR A 135 -6.96 -5.22 -4.75
C TYR A 135 -7.71 -3.94 -5.16
N ILE A 136 -7.60 -3.59 -6.44
CA ILE A 136 -8.32 -2.49 -7.06
C ILE A 136 -9.41 -3.09 -7.95
N PRO A 137 -10.64 -3.32 -7.42
CA PRO A 137 -11.67 -4.05 -8.15
C PRO A 137 -12.32 -3.22 -9.26
N ASN A 138 -12.33 -1.89 -9.14
CA ASN A 138 -12.96 -0.98 -10.10
C ASN A 138 -12.47 0.46 -9.92
N GLY A 139 -12.90 1.33 -10.84
CA GLY A 139 -12.58 2.76 -10.86
C GLY A 139 -13.10 3.61 -9.70
N LYS A 140 -13.92 3.04 -8.80
CA LYS A 140 -14.38 3.70 -7.56
C LYS A 140 -13.66 3.16 -6.33
N SER A 141 -12.62 2.34 -6.51
CA SER A 141 -11.85 1.79 -5.40
C SER A 141 -11.28 2.92 -4.53
N PRO A 142 -11.41 2.85 -3.19
CA PRO A 142 -10.81 3.82 -2.27
C PRO A 142 -9.29 3.99 -2.47
N VAL A 143 -8.59 2.93 -2.86
CA VAL A 143 -7.13 2.98 -3.13
C VAL A 143 -6.79 3.96 -4.24
N LEU A 144 -7.67 4.14 -5.23
CA LEU A 144 -7.45 5.09 -6.33
C LEU A 144 -7.66 6.54 -5.90
N LYS A 145 -8.51 6.77 -4.90
CA LYS A 145 -8.66 8.09 -4.27
C LYS A 145 -7.39 8.44 -3.49
N ASP A 146 -6.86 7.50 -2.71
CA ASP A 146 -5.62 7.69 -1.97
C ASP A 146 -4.44 7.92 -2.95
N LEU A 147 -4.40 7.17 -4.06
CA LEU A 147 -3.41 7.37 -5.13
C LEU A 147 -3.50 8.76 -5.76
N TYR A 148 -4.72 9.21 -6.07
CA TYR A 148 -4.96 10.55 -6.62
C TYR A 148 -4.42 11.64 -5.68
N GLN A 149 -4.74 11.55 -4.39
CA GLN A 149 -4.27 12.52 -3.39
C GLN A 149 -2.73 12.50 -3.27
N ALA A 150 -2.14 11.31 -3.13
CA ALA A 150 -0.69 11.16 -3.01
C ALA A 150 0.07 11.71 -4.23
N LEU A 151 -0.45 11.51 -5.46
CA LEU A 151 0.15 12.06 -6.68
C LEU A 151 0.13 13.58 -6.69
N LEU A 152 -0.97 14.20 -6.28
CA LEU A 152 -1.05 15.66 -6.24
C LEU A 152 -0.15 16.24 -5.14
N GLU A 153 -0.16 15.68 -3.94
CA GLU A 153 0.67 16.16 -2.83
C GLU A 153 2.17 16.04 -3.14
N SER A 154 2.59 14.94 -3.78
CA SER A 154 4.01 14.66 -4.07
C SER A 154 4.61 15.56 -5.15
N PHE A 155 3.80 16.07 -6.08
CA PHE A 155 4.31 16.76 -7.28
C PHE A 155 3.75 18.17 -7.51
N THR A 156 2.68 18.58 -6.82
CA THR A 156 2.08 19.93 -6.96
C THR A 156 2.84 21.01 -6.17
N SER A 157 3.75 20.62 -5.28
CA SER A 157 4.60 21.55 -4.50
C SER A 157 5.82 22.10 -5.27
N ALA A 158 5.88 21.90 -6.59
CA ALA A 158 6.88 22.50 -7.48
C ALA A 158 6.20 23.31 -8.59
N SER A 159 5.75 24.51 -8.26
CA SER A 159 5.56 25.62 -9.21
C SER A 159 6.15 26.89 -8.63
#